data_AF-A0A9P9APN2-F1
#
_entry.id   AF-A0A9P9APN2-F1
#
_cell.length_a   1.000
_cell.length_b   1.000
_cell.length_c   1.000
_cell.angle_alpha   90.00
_cell.angle_beta   90.00
_cell.angle_gamma   90.00
#
_symmetry.space_group_name_H-M   'P 1'
#
loop_
_entity.id
_entity.type
_entity.pdbx_description
1 polymer ?
#
loop_
_entity_poly.entity_id
_entity_poly.type
_entity_poly.pdbx_seq_one_letter_code
_entity_poly.pdbx_strand_id
1 'polypeptide(L)'
;MEHLYKEHSATNQTYFSNTNTKSTIKHTLNTLSRILSHFQSFTMGYTEIDNSKNAVQLAWAAEALYRRDRDGSIWRWDYSYPYNKNWTSVTGPDSLDGIIGTKDFLYKYHTDGKLFRFLGHQNEWIQVHDYGHIRSAIASDASYYYILNDGRVAVDGMMHPLQSYADLKKLYDALLAQDKADKSEIASLKSAKSQDEKTIQQLKEAIAAGEKKERDLQDKIVGLEKSLATAQAGEAKLTSELDTEKKKEYDEWKKFEIHDAEDHKALAEAQARAAELQKKVDDVEKDIRDSIIPDLQKTIVGLKNDISGHEALIEILKKHEK
;
A
#
# COMPACT_ATOMS: atom_id res chain seq x y z
N MET A 1 14.85 4.40 45.91
CA MET A 1 15.08 3.24 46.80
C MET A 1 13.90 3.16 47.74
N GLU A 2 13.28 1.98 47.74
CA GLU A 2 12.49 1.40 48.83
C GLU A 2 11.06 1.90 49.19
N HIS A 3 10.19 0.88 49.25
CA HIS A 3 9.05 0.66 50.14
C HIS A 3 7.66 1.30 49.86
N LEU A 4 6.77 0.45 49.32
CA LEU A 4 5.47 0.04 49.90
C LEU A 4 5.00 0.82 51.15
N TYR A 5 3.84 1.48 51.10
CA TYR A 5 2.63 1.03 51.83
C TYR A 5 1.36 1.82 51.44
N LYS A 6 0.24 1.11 51.56
CA LYS A 6 -1.16 1.47 51.28
C LYS A 6 -1.64 2.72 52.04
N GLU A 7 -2.56 3.49 51.44
CA GLU A 7 -3.96 3.56 51.90
C GLU A 7 -4.85 4.37 50.94
N HIS A 8 -6.13 3.99 50.91
CA HIS A 8 -7.21 4.60 50.14
C HIS A 8 -7.44 6.07 50.50
N SER A 9 -7.73 6.93 49.51
CA SER A 9 -8.80 7.93 49.62
C SER A 9 -8.92 8.76 48.33
N ALA A 10 -10.10 8.68 47.72
CA ALA A 10 -10.80 9.72 46.96
C ALA A 10 -10.00 10.68 46.06
N THR A 11 -10.23 10.59 44.75
CA THR A 11 -10.93 11.66 43.98
C THR A 11 -11.05 11.26 42.51
N ASN A 12 -12.22 10.74 42.15
CA ASN A 12 -12.88 11.10 40.89
C ASN A 12 -14.36 10.75 41.03
N GLN A 13 -15.04 11.57 41.86
CA GLN A 13 -16.45 11.82 41.66
C GLN A 13 -16.57 12.69 40.40
N THR A 14 -17.08 12.11 39.32
CA THR A 14 -17.98 12.88 38.45
C THR A 14 -19.24 12.07 38.28
N TYR A 15 -20.24 12.56 39.01
CA TYR A 15 -21.66 12.30 38.90
C TYR A 15 -22.11 11.98 37.47
N PHE A 16 -22.52 10.72 37.26
CA PHE A 16 -23.75 10.44 36.56
C PHE A 16 -24.51 9.40 37.37
N SER A 17 -25.34 9.92 38.29
CA SER A 17 -26.43 9.20 38.91
C SER A 17 -27.41 8.76 37.81
N ASN A 18 -27.13 7.62 37.18
CA ASN A 18 -28.06 7.05 36.23
C ASN A 18 -29.10 6.21 36.99
N THR A 19 -29.96 6.93 37.72
CA THR A 19 -31.21 6.38 38.27
C THR A 19 -32.14 5.86 37.16
N ASN A 20 -31.90 6.27 35.91
CA ASN A 20 -32.57 5.69 34.74
C ASN A 20 -32.08 4.26 34.44
N THR A 21 -30.80 3.89 34.56
CA THR A 21 -30.39 2.50 34.27
C THR A 21 -30.88 1.49 35.29
N LYS A 22 -30.94 1.83 36.59
CA LYS A 22 -31.52 0.91 37.60
C LYS A 22 -33.03 0.75 37.45
N SER A 23 -33.74 1.84 37.14
CA SER A 23 -35.19 1.81 36.84
C SER A 23 -35.47 1.01 35.56
N THR A 24 -34.73 1.28 34.49
CA THR A 24 -34.86 0.59 33.21
C THR A 24 -34.50 -0.89 33.32
N ILE A 25 -33.41 -1.28 34.00
CA ILE A 25 -33.07 -2.69 34.19
C ILE A 25 -34.14 -3.42 35.04
N LYS A 26 -34.67 -2.77 36.09
CA LYS A 26 -35.74 -3.34 36.93
C LYS A 26 -37.07 -3.43 36.20
N HIS A 27 -37.37 -2.48 35.31
CA HIS A 27 -38.56 -2.50 34.45
C HIS A 27 -38.41 -3.55 33.34
N THR A 28 -37.24 -3.68 32.71
CA THR A 28 -36.96 -4.69 31.69
C THR A 28 -36.95 -6.10 32.29
N LEU A 29 -36.40 -6.30 33.49
CA LEU A 29 -36.49 -7.57 34.22
C LEU A 29 -37.92 -7.89 34.67
N ASN A 30 -38.72 -6.91 35.09
CA ASN A 30 -40.14 -7.14 35.38
C ASN A 30 -40.96 -7.42 34.12
N THR A 31 -40.64 -6.79 33.00
CA THR A 31 -41.29 -7.06 31.70
C THR A 31 -40.89 -8.43 31.18
N LEU A 32 -39.62 -8.84 31.28
CA LEU A 32 -39.15 -10.18 30.92
C LEU A 32 -39.69 -11.25 31.86
N SER A 33 -39.76 -11.01 33.17
CA SER A 33 -40.40 -11.92 34.13
C SER A 33 -41.90 -12.01 33.93
N ARG A 34 -42.58 -10.93 33.48
CA ARG A 34 -43.99 -10.97 33.07
C ARG A 34 -44.21 -11.69 31.75
N ILE A 35 -43.28 -11.60 30.81
CA ILE A 35 -43.32 -12.35 29.56
C ILE A 35 -43.06 -13.84 29.84
N LEU A 36 -42.03 -14.18 30.64
CA LEU A 36 -41.76 -15.55 31.07
C LEU A 36 -42.88 -16.13 31.94
N SER A 37 -43.53 -15.34 32.80
CA SER A 37 -44.71 -15.80 33.56
C SER A 37 -45.97 -15.92 32.70
N HIS A 38 -46.07 -15.19 31.58
CA HIS A 38 -47.11 -15.42 30.57
C HIS A 38 -46.87 -16.70 29.76
N PHE A 39 -45.63 -17.19 29.69
CA PHE A 39 -45.26 -18.42 28.97
C PHE A 39 -45.06 -19.64 29.87
N GLN A 40 -45.30 -19.53 31.18
CA GLN A 40 -45.30 -20.67 32.12
C GLN A 40 -46.58 -20.71 32.96
N SER A 41 -47.70 -20.94 32.28
CA SER A 41 -48.79 -21.80 32.79
C SER A 41 -49.73 -22.12 31.63
N PHE A 42 -49.24 -22.84 30.63
CA PHE A 42 -50.16 -23.75 29.94
C PHE A 42 -50.35 -24.91 30.90
N THR A 43 -51.47 -24.88 31.63
CA THR A 43 -52.02 -26.12 32.14
C THR A 43 -52.11 -27.06 30.93
N MET A 44 -51.39 -28.18 30.97
CA MET A 44 -51.60 -29.27 30.03
C MET A 44 -52.98 -29.85 30.32
N GLY A 45 -54.02 -29.15 29.88
CA GLY A 45 -55.40 -29.59 29.90
C GLY A 45 -55.76 -30.10 28.51
N TYR A 46 -56.41 -31.26 28.45
CA TYR A 46 -57.13 -31.63 27.24
C TYR A 46 -58.48 -30.90 27.24
N THR A 47 -58.96 -30.50 26.06
CA THR A 47 -60.35 -30.07 25.88
C THR A 47 -61.10 -31.22 25.25
N GLU A 48 -62.11 -31.75 25.92
CA GLU A 48 -63.03 -32.71 25.34
C GLU A 48 -63.87 -32.00 24.26
N ILE A 49 -63.71 -32.43 23.01
CA ILE A 49 -64.45 -31.90 21.86
C ILE A 49 -65.61 -32.81 21.44
N ASP A 50 -65.63 -34.07 21.91
CA ASP A 50 -66.68 -35.07 21.72
C ASP A 50 -66.53 -36.21 22.75
N ASN A 51 -67.63 -36.87 23.11
CA ASN A 51 -67.73 -38.02 24.01
C ASN A 51 -68.16 -39.33 23.32
N SER A 52 -68.10 -39.40 21.98
CA SER A 52 -68.49 -40.58 21.19
C SER A 52 -67.74 -41.83 21.63
N LYS A 53 -68.48 -42.84 22.05
CA LYS A 53 -67.95 -44.17 22.42
C LYS A 53 -67.55 -45.02 21.22
N ASN A 54 -67.88 -44.57 20.01
CA ASN A 54 -67.62 -45.31 18.78
C ASN A 54 -66.32 -44.86 18.10
N ALA A 55 -65.78 -43.71 18.47
CA ALA A 55 -64.52 -43.18 17.96
C ALA A 55 -63.36 -44.15 18.22
N VAL A 56 -62.63 -44.55 17.17
CA VAL A 56 -61.47 -45.45 17.30
C VAL A 56 -60.18 -44.86 16.73
N GLN A 57 -60.26 -43.83 15.89
CA GLN A 57 -59.07 -43.21 15.29
C GLN A 57 -59.32 -41.75 14.92
N LEU A 58 -58.26 -40.92 15.00
CA LEU A 58 -58.23 -39.54 14.53
C LEU A 58 -57.14 -39.37 13.47
N ALA A 59 -57.37 -38.47 12.52
CA ALA A 59 -56.37 -38.04 11.54
C ALA A 59 -56.53 -36.54 11.23
N TRP A 60 -55.41 -35.83 11.10
CA TRP A 60 -55.40 -34.45 10.63
C TRP A 60 -54.95 -34.41 9.18
N ALA A 61 -55.76 -33.79 8.31
CA ALA A 61 -55.44 -33.68 6.89
C ALA A 61 -56.14 -32.47 6.26
N ALA A 62 -55.52 -31.83 5.26
CA ALA A 62 -56.15 -30.74 4.50
C ALA A 62 -56.82 -29.70 5.42
N GLU A 63 -56.12 -29.31 6.49
CA GLU A 63 -56.58 -28.33 7.49
C GLU A 63 -57.87 -28.72 8.25
N ALA A 64 -58.23 -30.00 8.27
CA ALA A 64 -59.38 -30.51 9.00
C ALA A 64 -59.05 -31.73 9.87
N LEU A 65 -59.77 -31.85 10.98
CA LEU A 65 -59.75 -33.04 11.82
C LEU A 65 -60.77 -34.04 11.32
N TYR A 66 -60.35 -35.28 11.14
CA TYR A 66 -61.18 -36.41 10.78
C TYR A 66 -61.17 -37.45 11.88
N ARG A 67 -62.28 -38.17 11.99
CA ARG A 67 -62.43 -39.29 12.89
C ARG A 67 -62.99 -40.48 12.15
N ARG A 68 -62.54 -41.67 12.54
CA ARG A 68 -63.16 -42.93 12.17
C ARG A 68 -63.86 -43.54 13.40
N ASP A 69 -65.07 -44.02 13.18
CA ASP A 69 -65.82 -44.81 14.14
C ASP A 69 -65.60 -46.32 13.90
N ARG A 70 -65.93 -47.15 14.90
CA ARG A 70 -65.70 -48.61 14.89
C ARG A 70 -66.38 -49.33 13.73
N ASP A 71 -67.51 -48.81 13.25
CA ASP A 71 -68.25 -49.31 12.09
C ASP A 71 -67.62 -48.90 10.74
N GLY A 72 -66.52 -48.14 10.77
CA GLY A 72 -65.82 -47.63 9.60
C GLY A 72 -66.36 -46.31 9.06
N SER A 73 -67.40 -45.74 9.66
CA SER A 73 -67.87 -44.41 9.29
C SER A 73 -66.78 -43.36 9.50
N ILE A 74 -66.62 -42.46 8.53
CA ILE A 74 -65.66 -41.34 8.61
C ILE A 74 -66.41 -40.04 8.77
N TRP A 75 -65.95 -39.23 9.71
CA TRP A 75 -66.52 -37.95 10.05
C TRP A 75 -65.47 -36.84 9.94
N ARG A 76 -65.89 -35.66 9.47
CA ARG A 76 -65.07 -34.44 9.43
C ARG A 76 -65.57 -33.49 10.50
N TRP A 77 -64.65 -32.96 11.30
CA TRP A 77 -64.96 -31.90 12.24
C TRP A 77 -65.19 -30.59 11.48
N ASP A 78 -66.34 -29.97 11.70
CA ASP A 78 -66.65 -28.67 11.13
C ASP A 78 -66.11 -27.55 12.05
N TYR A 79 -65.21 -26.73 11.50
CA TYR A 79 -64.70 -25.53 12.17
C TYR A 79 -65.43 -24.25 11.72
N SER A 80 -66.48 -24.37 10.91
CA SER A 80 -67.19 -23.22 10.31
C SER A 80 -67.83 -22.32 11.37
N TYR A 81 -67.72 -21.01 11.15
CA TYR A 81 -68.37 -20.00 11.98
C TYR A 81 -69.87 -19.89 11.63
N PRO A 82 -70.79 -19.74 12.62
CA PRO A 82 -70.54 -19.68 14.07
C PRO A 82 -70.29 -21.09 14.65
N TYR A 83 -69.10 -21.30 15.22
CA TYR A 83 -68.51 -22.57 15.69
C TYR A 83 -69.54 -23.68 15.99
N ASN A 84 -70.01 -24.34 14.95
CA ASN A 84 -70.90 -25.48 15.04
C ASN A 84 -70.01 -26.69 15.33
N LYS A 85 -69.64 -26.87 16.60
CA LYS A 85 -68.82 -27.97 17.12
C LYS A 85 -69.45 -29.35 16.85
N ASN A 86 -69.50 -29.74 15.59
CA ASN A 86 -70.27 -30.85 15.07
C ASN A 86 -69.42 -31.66 14.10
N TRP A 87 -69.71 -32.95 14.06
CA TRP A 87 -69.18 -33.88 13.08
C TRP A 87 -70.14 -33.96 11.88
N THR A 88 -69.59 -33.87 10.68
CA THR A 88 -70.32 -34.10 9.43
C THR A 88 -69.85 -35.40 8.81
N SER A 89 -70.79 -36.23 8.36
CA SER A 89 -70.48 -37.53 7.76
C SER A 89 -69.78 -37.34 6.41
N VAL A 90 -68.57 -37.89 6.30
CA VAL A 90 -67.79 -37.98 5.05
C VAL A 90 -68.09 -39.29 4.34
N THR A 91 -68.28 -40.38 5.09
CA THR A 91 -68.62 -41.69 4.55
C THR A 91 -69.36 -42.48 5.64
N GLY A 92 -70.36 -43.27 5.24
CA GLY A 92 -71.07 -44.17 6.14
C GLY A 92 -70.26 -45.41 6.52
N PRO A 93 -70.90 -46.43 7.12
CA PRO A 93 -70.23 -47.66 7.55
C PRO A 93 -69.45 -48.32 6.40
N ASP A 94 -68.21 -48.73 6.68
CA ASP A 94 -67.28 -49.23 5.67
C ASP A 94 -66.27 -50.22 6.28
N SER A 95 -65.73 -51.14 5.47
CA SER A 95 -64.73 -52.12 5.94
C SER A 95 -63.33 -51.57 5.82
N LEU A 96 -62.92 -50.79 6.82
CA LEU A 96 -61.63 -50.09 6.87
C LEU A 96 -60.75 -50.60 8.01
N ASP A 97 -59.44 -50.66 7.77
CA ASP A 97 -58.47 -50.89 8.84
C ASP A 97 -57.99 -49.57 9.46
N GLY A 98 -58.04 -48.46 8.71
CA GLY A 98 -57.81 -47.13 9.26
C GLY A 98 -57.85 -45.96 8.28
N ILE A 99 -57.63 -44.77 8.83
CA ILE A 99 -57.45 -43.50 8.13
C ILE A 99 -56.09 -42.88 8.45
N ILE A 100 -55.50 -42.16 7.50
CA ILE A 100 -54.25 -41.40 7.71
C ILE A 100 -54.32 -40.06 6.98
N GLY A 101 -53.61 -39.07 7.50
CA GLY A 101 -53.62 -37.70 6.97
C GLY A 101 -52.23 -37.17 6.65
N THR A 102 -52.07 -36.63 5.45
CA THR A 102 -50.93 -35.79 5.06
C THR A 102 -51.34 -34.32 5.16
N LYS A 103 -50.42 -33.38 4.91
CA LYS A 103 -50.77 -31.95 4.86
C LYS A 103 -51.94 -31.68 3.91
N ASP A 104 -51.95 -32.34 2.75
CA ASP A 104 -52.84 -32.00 1.64
C ASP A 104 -54.02 -32.98 1.47
N PHE A 105 -53.88 -34.24 1.93
CA PHE A 105 -54.86 -35.28 1.63
C PHE A 105 -55.13 -36.23 2.81
N LEU A 106 -56.39 -36.65 2.91
CA LEU A 106 -56.84 -37.75 3.76
C LEU A 106 -56.86 -39.05 2.93
N TYR A 107 -56.38 -40.14 3.50
CA TYR A 107 -56.49 -41.48 2.92
C TYR A 107 -57.22 -42.43 3.86
N LYS A 108 -57.91 -43.41 3.28
CA LYS A 108 -58.47 -44.56 3.98
C LYS A 108 -57.93 -45.85 3.36
N TYR A 109 -57.58 -46.81 4.20
CA TYR A 109 -57.18 -48.14 3.73
C TYR A 109 -58.17 -49.18 4.22
N HIS A 110 -58.62 -50.01 3.28
CA HIS A 110 -59.60 -51.06 3.49
C HIS A 110 -58.94 -52.34 4.00
N THR A 111 -59.71 -53.17 4.70
CA THR A 111 -59.27 -54.50 5.15
C THR A 111 -58.90 -55.43 3.99
N ASP A 112 -59.43 -55.17 2.79
CA ASP A 112 -59.05 -55.90 1.57
C ASP A 112 -57.69 -55.45 1.00
N GLY A 113 -57.07 -54.42 1.58
CA GLY A 113 -55.75 -53.91 1.19
C GLY A 113 -55.77 -52.74 0.21
N LYS A 114 -56.94 -52.30 -0.24
CA LYS A 114 -57.05 -51.14 -1.13
C LYS A 114 -56.87 -49.83 -0.38
N LEU A 115 -56.27 -48.87 -1.06
CA LEU A 115 -56.06 -47.53 -0.55
C LEU A 115 -56.83 -46.51 -1.39
N PHE A 116 -57.54 -45.63 -0.70
CA PHE A 116 -58.33 -44.58 -1.32
C PHE A 116 -57.89 -43.22 -0.78
N ARG A 117 -57.85 -42.22 -1.67
CA ARG A 117 -57.60 -40.82 -1.35
C ARG A 117 -58.91 -40.04 -1.40
N PHE A 118 -59.15 -39.23 -0.38
CA PHE A 118 -60.29 -38.32 -0.34
C PHE A 118 -60.04 -37.15 -1.28
N LEU A 119 -61.02 -36.81 -2.11
CA LEU A 119 -60.91 -35.69 -3.05
C LEU A 119 -61.24 -34.33 -2.42
N GLY A 120 -61.68 -34.30 -1.15
CA GLY A 120 -61.93 -33.07 -0.40
C GLY A 120 -63.33 -32.48 -0.57
N HIS A 121 -64.12 -32.98 -1.52
CA HIS A 121 -65.51 -32.55 -1.76
C HIS A 121 -66.44 -33.73 -2.05
N GLN A 122 -67.74 -33.50 -1.85
CA GLN A 122 -68.84 -34.40 -2.23
C GLN A 122 -68.70 -35.85 -1.74
N ASN A 123 -67.96 -36.09 -0.66
CA ASN A 123 -67.74 -37.43 -0.11
C ASN A 123 -67.09 -38.40 -1.11
N GLU A 124 -66.34 -37.87 -2.10
CA GLU A 124 -65.72 -38.65 -3.15
C GLU A 124 -64.34 -39.20 -2.78
N TRP A 125 -64.10 -40.44 -3.18
CA TRP A 125 -62.86 -41.18 -2.95
C TRP A 125 -62.36 -41.77 -4.26
N ILE A 126 -61.06 -41.65 -4.50
CA ILE A 126 -60.40 -42.34 -5.62
C ILE A 126 -59.49 -43.43 -5.10
N GLN A 127 -59.60 -44.64 -5.65
CA GLN A 127 -58.64 -45.70 -5.36
C GLN A 127 -57.28 -45.29 -5.95
N VAL A 128 -56.29 -45.11 -5.09
CA VAL A 128 -54.92 -44.76 -5.50
C VAL A 128 -54.05 -46.01 -5.60
N HIS A 129 -54.42 -47.08 -4.89
CA HIS A 129 -53.55 -48.23 -4.79
C HIS A 129 -54.27 -49.57 -4.45
N ASP A 130 -53.69 -50.69 -4.90
CA ASP A 130 -54.09 -52.09 -4.65
C ASP A 130 -52.88 -53.07 -4.52
N TYR A 131 -51.84 -52.74 -3.73
CA TYR A 131 -50.56 -53.49 -3.63
C TYR A 131 -50.68 -54.76 -2.78
N GLY A 132 -51.91 -55.16 -2.43
CA GLY A 132 -52.16 -56.21 -1.45
C GLY A 132 -52.04 -55.68 -0.01
N HIS A 133 -52.93 -56.20 0.83
CA HIS A 133 -53.11 -55.95 2.27
C HIS A 133 -52.09 -55.04 2.98
N ILE A 134 -52.39 -53.74 3.00
CA ILE A 134 -51.75 -52.77 3.89
C ILE A 134 -52.10 -53.14 5.33
N ARG A 135 -51.07 -53.46 6.14
CA ARG A 135 -51.20 -53.82 7.54
C ARG A 135 -51.30 -52.58 8.45
N SER A 136 -50.54 -51.55 8.12
CA SER A 136 -50.46 -50.31 8.88
C SER A 136 -49.90 -49.21 7.99
N ALA A 137 -50.34 -47.97 8.24
CA ALA A 137 -49.83 -46.82 7.53
C ALA A 137 -49.63 -45.63 8.47
N ILE A 138 -48.64 -44.81 8.15
CA ILE A 138 -48.37 -43.53 8.79
C ILE A 138 -48.18 -42.47 7.71
N ALA A 139 -48.32 -41.21 8.06
CA ALA A 139 -48.13 -40.10 7.14
C ALA A 139 -47.23 -39.03 7.75
N SER A 140 -46.45 -38.39 6.90
CA SER A 140 -45.80 -37.10 7.13
C SER A 140 -46.48 -36.02 6.30
N ASP A 141 -45.99 -34.78 6.38
CA ASP A 141 -46.58 -33.66 5.65
C ASP A 141 -46.70 -33.91 4.14
N ALA A 142 -45.70 -34.56 3.53
CA ALA A 142 -45.59 -34.71 2.07
C ALA A 142 -45.68 -36.17 1.57
N SER A 143 -45.74 -37.16 2.46
CA SER A 143 -45.68 -38.57 2.08
C SER A 143 -46.46 -39.45 3.04
N TYR A 144 -46.93 -40.58 2.55
CA TYR A 144 -47.43 -41.65 3.41
C TYR A 144 -46.58 -42.91 3.23
N TYR A 145 -46.41 -43.61 4.34
CA TYR A 145 -45.60 -44.82 4.46
C TYR A 145 -46.53 -45.93 4.92
N TYR A 146 -46.39 -47.11 4.35
CA TYR A 146 -47.22 -48.26 4.71
C TYR A 146 -46.39 -49.53 4.78
N ILE A 147 -46.83 -50.41 5.67
CA ILE A 147 -46.28 -51.74 5.85
C ILE A 147 -47.30 -52.72 5.27
N LEU A 148 -46.85 -53.58 4.36
CA LEU A 148 -47.65 -54.66 3.77
C LEU A 148 -47.72 -55.85 4.75
N ASN A 149 -48.71 -56.73 4.57
CA ASN A 149 -48.85 -57.93 5.42
C ASN A 149 -47.63 -58.86 5.40
N ASP A 150 -46.83 -58.84 4.33
CA ASP A 150 -45.58 -59.60 4.22
C ASP A 150 -44.36 -58.92 4.88
N GLY A 151 -44.56 -57.78 5.53
CA GLY A 151 -43.53 -57.04 6.25
C GLY A 151 -42.73 -56.04 5.41
N ARG A 152 -42.97 -55.95 4.10
CA ARG A 152 -42.35 -54.91 3.26
C ARG A 152 -42.85 -53.52 3.67
N VAL A 153 -41.95 -52.54 3.61
CA VAL A 153 -42.27 -51.13 3.83
C VAL A 153 -42.22 -50.41 2.49
N ALA A 154 -43.24 -49.64 2.19
CA ALA A 154 -43.33 -48.82 1.00
C ALA A 154 -43.67 -47.36 1.36
N VAL A 155 -43.28 -46.46 0.48
CA VAL A 155 -43.59 -45.03 0.57
C VAL A 155 -44.28 -44.61 -0.71
N ASP A 156 -45.32 -43.81 -0.57
CA ASP A 156 -45.90 -43.08 -1.67
C ASP A 156 -46.16 -41.64 -1.21
N GLY A 157 -45.55 -40.71 -1.91
CA GLY A 157 -45.38 -39.34 -1.47
C GLY A 157 -44.65 -38.56 -2.54
N MET A 158 -45.37 -37.65 -3.19
CA MET A 158 -44.87 -36.77 -4.25
C MET A 158 -43.95 -37.46 -5.28
N MET A 159 -44.47 -38.40 -6.07
CA MET A 159 -44.36 -38.10 -7.51
C MET A 159 -45.32 -36.93 -7.72
N HIS A 160 -44.78 -35.72 -7.89
CA HIS A 160 -45.54 -34.64 -8.52
C HIS A 160 -46.31 -35.24 -9.72
N PRO A 161 -47.58 -34.89 -9.97
CA PRO A 161 -48.16 -35.16 -11.27
C PRO A 161 -47.18 -34.55 -12.26
N LEU A 162 -46.60 -35.38 -13.11
CA LEU A 162 -45.61 -35.01 -14.10
C LEU A 162 -45.99 -33.64 -14.69
N GLN A 163 -45.25 -32.58 -14.32
CA GLN A 163 -44.82 -31.64 -15.36
C GLN A 163 -44.27 -32.55 -16.44
N SER A 164 -44.91 -32.53 -17.60
CA SER A 164 -44.82 -33.57 -18.61
C SER A 164 -43.37 -34.02 -18.80
N TYR A 165 -43.11 -35.29 -19.09
CA TYR A 165 -41.74 -35.76 -19.44
C TYR A 165 -41.01 -34.81 -20.40
N ALA A 166 -41.75 -34.10 -21.26
CA ALA A 166 -41.24 -33.05 -22.13
C ALA A 166 -40.60 -31.86 -21.39
N ASP A 167 -41.14 -31.41 -20.26
CA ASP A 167 -40.59 -30.30 -19.47
C ASP A 167 -39.32 -30.71 -18.73
N LEU A 168 -39.31 -31.93 -18.19
CA LEU A 168 -38.13 -32.50 -17.53
C LEU A 168 -36.99 -32.73 -18.53
N LYS A 169 -37.33 -33.19 -19.74
CA LYS A 169 -36.39 -33.34 -20.85
C LYS A 169 -35.84 -32.00 -21.32
N LYS A 170 -36.67 -30.95 -21.43
CA LYS A 170 -36.19 -29.58 -21.75
C LYS A 170 -35.21 -29.06 -20.71
N LEU A 171 -35.48 -29.29 -19.42
CA LEU A 171 -34.60 -28.85 -18.34
C LEU A 171 -33.25 -29.59 -18.38
N TYR A 172 -33.28 -30.90 -18.65
CA TYR A 172 -32.07 -31.71 -18.85
C TYR A 172 -31.24 -31.24 -20.05
N ASP A 173 -31.89 -31.04 -21.21
CA ASP A 173 -31.22 -30.58 -22.43
C ASP A 173 -30.62 -29.17 -22.24
N ALA A 174 -31.29 -28.28 -21.50
CA ALA A 174 -30.78 -26.95 -21.15
C ALA A 174 -29.57 -27.00 -20.22
N LEU A 175 -29.60 -27.85 -19.18
CA LEU A 175 -28.46 -28.04 -18.28
C LEU A 175 -27.26 -28.63 -19.01
N LEU A 176 -27.47 -29.56 -19.94
CA LEU A 176 -26.41 -30.14 -20.75
C LEU A 176 -25.78 -29.10 -21.69
N ALA A 177 -26.59 -28.21 -22.27
CA ALA A 177 -26.11 -27.11 -23.10
C ALA A 177 -25.30 -26.09 -22.28
N GLN A 178 -25.75 -25.77 -21.07
CA GLN A 178 -25.03 -24.89 -20.15
C GLN A 178 -23.69 -25.48 -19.72
N ASP A 179 -23.64 -26.75 -19.31
CA ASP A 179 -22.39 -27.44 -18.95
C ASP A 179 -21.38 -27.42 -20.11
N LYS A 180 -21.85 -27.58 -21.34
CA LYS A 180 -20.99 -27.48 -22.53
C LYS A 180 -20.46 -26.05 -22.74
N ALA A 181 -21.29 -25.03 -22.53
CA ALA A 181 -20.89 -23.63 -22.64
C ALA A 181 -19.86 -23.28 -21.55
N ASP A 182 -20.13 -23.65 -20.30
CA ASP A 182 -19.25 -23.42 -19.15
C ASP A 182 -17.89 -24.10 -19.35
N LYS A 183 -17.87 -25.34 -19.87
CA LYS A 183 -16.62 -26.03 -20.20
C LYS A 183 -15.81 -25.30 -21.28
N SER A 184 -16.47 -24.74 -22.27
CA SER A 184 -15.81 -23.94 -23.32
C SER A 184 -15.23 -22.65 -22.75
N GLU A 185 -15.95 -21.97 -21.86
CA GLU A 185 -15.47 -20.77 -21.17
C GLU A 185 -14.31 -21.07 -20.22
N ILE A 186 -14.37 -22.16 -19.46
CA ILE A 186 -13.25 -22.62 -18.63
C ILE A 186 -12.01 -22.90 -19.47
N ALA A 187 -12.17 -23.47 -20.67
CA ALA A 187 -11.05 -23.73 -21.58
C ALA A 187 -10.43 -22.42 -22.11
N SER A 188 -11.24 -21.42 -22.49
CA SER A 188 -10.73 -20.12 -22.94
C SER A 188 -10.02 -19.37 -21.81
N LEU A 189 -10.57 -19.38 -20.60
CA LEU A 189 -9.96 -18.78 -19.41
C LEU A 189 -8.62 -19.44 -19.04
N LYS A 190 -8.51 -20.76 -19.16
CA LYS A 190 -7.22 -21.47 -18.97
C LYS A 190 -6.18 -21.04 -20.00
N SER A 191 -6.58 -20.89 -21.26
CA SER A 191 -5.67 -20.40 -22.31
C SER A 191 -5.23 -18.96 -22.05
N ALA A 192 -6.16 -18.08 -21.66
CA ALA A 192 -5.85 -16.70 -21.31
C ALA A 192 -4.87 -16.63 -20.13
N LYS A 193 -5.13 -17.39 -19.05
CA LYS A 193 -4.24 -17.49 -17.90
C LYS A 193 -2.82 -17.92 -18.30
N SER A 194 -2.69 -18.94 -19.16
CA SER A 194 -1.37 -19.39 -19.62
C SER A 194 -0.64 -18.31 -20.43
N GLN A 195 -1.36 -17.49 -21.18
CA GLN A 195 -0.78 -16.37 -21.91
C GLN A 195 -0.34 -15.24 -20.98
N ASP A 196 -1.12 -14.94 -19.94
CA ASP A 196 -0.76 -13.97 -18.91
C ASP A 196 0.47 -14.41 -18.13
N GLU A 197 0.57 -15.69 -17.76
CA GLU A 197 1.76 -16.26 -17.09
C GLU A 197 3.03 -16.09 -17.94
N LYS A 198 2.95 -16.32 -19.26
CA LYS A 198 4.06 -16.06 -20.18
C LYS A 198 4.44 -14.58 -20.23
N THR A 199 3.45 -13.70 -20.28
CA THR A 199 3.66 -12.25 -20.33
C THR A 199 4.32 -11.75 -19.04
N ILE A 200 3.87 -12.24 -17.88
CA ILE A 200 4.48 -11.94 -16.58
C ILE A 200 5.94 -12.39 -16.54
N GLN A 201 6.25 -13.58 -17.07
CA GLN A 201 7.62 -14.07 -17.12
C GLN A 201 8.53 -13.21 -18.01
N GLN A 202 8.04 -12.81 -19.19
CA GLN A 202 8.76 -11.89 -20.08
C GLN A 202 9.02 -10.52 -19.43
N LEU A 203 8.03 -9.98 -18.70
CA LEU A 203 8.20 -8.72 -17.98
C LEU A 203 9.23 -8.82 -16.85
N LYS A 204 9.26 -9.94 -16.11
CA LYS A 204 10.29 -10.18 -15.09
C LYS A 204 11.69 -10.20 -15.67
N GLU A 205 11.88 -10.85 -16.82
CA GLU A 205 13.16 -10.90 -17.52
C GLU A 205 13.58 -9.51 -18.01
N ALA A 206 12.64 -8.73 -18.55
CA ALA A 206 12.89 -7.35 -18.98
C ALA A 206 13.29 -6.43 -17.81
N ILE A 207 12.63 -6.56 -16.65
CA ILE A 207 12.97 -5.81 -15.43
C ILE A 207 14.38 -6.16 -14.97
N ALA A 208 14.71 -7.44 -14.86
CA ALA A 208 16.04 -7.89 -14.45
C ALA A 208 17.15 -7.40 -15.40
N ALA A 209 16.88 -7.37 -16.71
CA ALA A 209 17.80 -6.80 -17.69
C ALA A 209 17.97 -5.27 -17.51
N GLY A 210 16.87 -4.57 -17.21
CA GLY A 210 16.88 -3.14 -16.87
C GLY A 210 17.74 -2.83 -15.64
N GLU A 211 17.52 -3.55 -14.54
CA GLU A 211 18.28 -3.40 -13.28
C GLU A 211 19.78 -3.68 -13.45
N LYS A 212 20.13 -4.63 -14.33
CA LYS A 212 21.53 -4.89 -14.66
C LYS A 212 22.14 -3.68 -15.39
N LYS A 213 21.44 -3.15 -16.39
CA LYS A 213 21.91 -1.98 -17.15
C LYS A 213 22.03 -0.73 -16.28
N GLU A 214 21.12 -0.56 -15.32
CA GLU A 214 21.19 0.54 -14.35
C GLU A 214 22.46 0.42 -13.48
N ARG A 215 22.75 -0.76 -12.93
CA ARG A 215 23.99 -1.00 -12.18
C ARG A 215 25.24 -0.72 -13.00
N ASP A 216 25.29 -1.22 -14.24
CA ASP A 216 26.42 -0.96 -15.15
C ASP A 216 26.62 0.56 -15.41
N LEU A 217 25.53 1.34 -15.45
CA LEU A 217 25.60 2.80 -15.59
C LEU A 217 26.05 3.48 -14.30
N GLN A 218 25.59 3.03 -13.14
CA GLN A 218 26.03 3.54 -11.83
C GLN A 218 27.54 3.31 -11.64
N ASP A 219 28.05 2.13 -11.97
CA ASP A 219 29.48 1.83 -11.90
C ASP A 219 30.32 2.74 -12.82
N LYS A 220 29.80 3.05 -14.02
CA LYS A 220 30.44 4.02 -14.93
C LYS A 220 30.43 5.43 -14.36
N ILE A 221 29.35 5.87 -13.73
CA ILE A 221 29.27 7.19 -13.09
C ILE A 221 30.31 7.29 -11.98
N VAL A 222 30.40 6.30 -11.09
CA VAL A 222 31.42 6.25 -10.03
C VAL A 222 32.83 6.30 -10.61
N GLY A 223 33.07 5.59 -11.72
CA GLY A 223 34.34 5.66 -12.45
C GLY A 223 34.67 7.07 -12.95
N LEU A 224 33.69 7.74 -13.58
CA LEU A 224 33.84 9.11 -14.08
C LEU A 224 34.06 10.13 -12.95
N GLU A 225 33.36 9.98 -11.82
CA GLU A 225 33.55 10.83 -10.64
C GLU A 225 34.98 10.73 -10.10
N LYS A 226 35.54 9.52 -10.06
CA LYS A 226 36.93 9.31 -9.65
C LYS A 226 37.92 9.96 -10.63
N SER A 227 37.66 9.84 -11.95
CA SER A 227 38.48 10.49 -12.97
C SER A 227 38.40 12.02 -12.87
N LEU A 228 37.21 12.58 -12.62
CA LEU A 228 37.00 14.00 -12.42
C LEU A 228 37.76 14.51 -11.19
N ALA A 229 37.66 13.83 -10.06
CA ALA A 229 38.41 14.18 -8.84
C ALA A 229 39.93 14.16 -9.08
N THR A 230 40.42 13.19 -9.85
CA THR A 230 41.84 13.11 -10.23
C THR A 230 42.26 14.29 -11.11
N ALA A 231 41.43 14.67 -12.09
CA ALA A 231 41.69 15.81 -12.95
C ALA A 231 41.70 17.13 -12.15
N GLN A 232 40.73 17.32 -11.25
CA GLN A 232 40.66 18.50 -10.37
C GLN A 232 41.89 18.59 -9.44
N ALA A 233 42.37 17.46 -8.90
CA ALA A 233 43.60 17.44 -8.12
C ALA A 233 44.83 17.81 -8.97
N GLY A 234 44.88 17.36 -10.23
CA GLY A 234 45.91 17.75 -11.19
C GLY A 234 45.90 19.24 -11.50
N GLU A 235 44.71 19.82 -11.74
CA GLU A 235 44.52 21.25 -11.98
C GLU A 235 44.95 22.10 -10.77
N ALA A 236 44.57 21.69 -9.56
CA ALA A 236 44.98 22.36 -8.33
C ALA A 236 46.51 22.34 -8.15
N LYS A 237 47.15 21.21 -8.48
CA LYS A 237 48.61 21.08 -8.46
C LYS A 237 49.28 22.01 -9.47
N LEU A 238 48.83 22.01 -10.72
CA LEU A 238 49.36 22.89 -11.76
C LEU A 238 49.19 24.37 -11.41
N THR A 239 48.05 24.75 -10.83
CA THR A 239 47.79 26.11 -10.36
C THR A 239 48.81 26.51 -9.28
N SER A 240 49.05 25.64 -8.29
CA SER A 240 50.06 25.88 -7.25
C SER A 240 51.49 25.98 -7.80
N GLU A 241 51.84 25.15 -8.80
CA GLU A 241 53.14 25.21 -9.46
C GLU A 241 53.30 26.51 -10.24
N LEU A 242 52.26 26.94 -10.97
CA LEU A 242 52.24 28.21 -11.70
C LEU A 242 52.39 29.42 -10.76
N ASP A 243 51.70 29.43 -9.63
CA ASP A 243 51.83 30.50 -8.64
C ASP A 243 53.24 30.56 -8.04
N THR A 244 53.85 29.38 -7.83
CA THR A 244 55.23 29.28 -7.35
C THR A 244 56.22 29.81 -8.38
N GLU A 245 56.08 29.44 -9.66
CA GLU A 245 56.98 29.92 -10.72
C GLU A 245 56.79 31.42 -10.96
N LYS A 246 55.56 31.92 -11.00
CA LYS A 246 55.28 33.37 -11.09
C LYS A 246 55.92 34.15 -9.95
N LYS A 247 55.88 33.62 -8.72
CA LYS A 247 56.53 34.24 -7.58
C LYS A 247 58.05 34.27 -7.75
N LYS A 248 58.63 33.17 -8.24
CA LYS A 248 60.07 33.09 -8.52
C LYS A 248 60.49 34.06 -9.61
N GLU A 249 59.76 34.15 -10.72
CA GLU A 249 59.98 35.13 -11.78
C GLU A 249 59.87 36.57 -11.25
N TYR A 250 58.86 36.84 -10.40
CA TYR A 250 58.71 38.15 -9.76
C TYR A 250 59.90 38.49 -8.84
N ASP A 251 60.36 37.54 -8.02
CA ASP A 251 61.51 37.73 -7.13
C ASP A 251 62.81 37.94 -7.93
N GLU A 252 62.99 37.25 -9.06
CA GLU A 252 64.12 37.45 -9.98
C GLU A 252 64.07 38.82 -10.66
N TRP A 253 62.90 39.21 -11.17
CA TRP A 253 62.68 40.54 -11.74
C TRP A 253 62.98 41.64 -10.72
N LYS A 254 62.56 41.46 -9.46
CA LYS A 254 62.80 42.44 -8.39
C LYS A 254 64.29 42.58 -8.06
N LYS A 255 65.06 41.49 -8.10
CA LYS A 255 66.52 41.54 -7.95
C LYS A 255 67.17 42.33 -9.09
N PHE A 256 66.71 42.13 -10.32
CA PHE A 256 67.20 42.89 -11.47
C PHE A 256 66.92 44.39 -11.33
N GLU A 257 65.71 44.77 -10.89
CA GLU A 257 65.36 46.17 -10.63
C GLU A 257 66.26 46.83 -9.57
N ILE A 258 66.60 46.10 -8.50
CA ILE A 258 67.54 46.59 -7.49
C ILE A 258 68.94 46.79 -8.09
N HIS A 259 69.43 45.83 -8.88
CA HIS A 259 70.75 45.93 -9.53
C HIS A 259 70.82 47.11 -10.50
N ASP A 260 69.76 47.33 -11.30
CA ASP A 260 69.67 48.45 -12.23
C ASP A 260 69.70 49.80 -11.49
N ALA A 261 68.99 49.90 -10.34
CA ALA A 261 69.04 51.08 -9.49
C ALA A 261 70.43 51.31 -8.86
N GLU A 262 71.14 50.24 -8.48
CA GLU A 262 72.51 50.30 -7.97
C GLU A 262 73.50 50.73 -9.07
N ASP A 263 73.37 50.19 -10.28
CA ASP A 263 74.18 50.57 -11.44
C ASP A 263 73.97 52.04 -11.82
N HIS A 264 72.71 52.50 -11.83
CA HIS A 264 72.39 53.91 -12.04
C HIS A 264 72.99 54.83 -10.97
N LYS A 265 72.96 54.40 -9.69
CA LYS A 265 73.60 55.12 -8.60
C LYS A 265 75.12 55.17 -8.77
N ALA A 266 75.75 54.04 -9.10
CA ALA A 266 77.18 53.95 -9.34
C ALA A 266 77.60 54.84 -10.53
N LEU A 267 76.80 54.89 -11.59
CA LEU A 267 77.01 55.78 -12.73
C LEU A 267 76.93 57.26 -12.32
N ALA A 268 75.93 57.63 -11.51
CA ALA A 268 75.79 59.00 -11.00
C ALA A 268 76.98 59.39 -10.09
N GLU A 269 77.45 58.49 -9.23
CA GLU A 269 78.64 58.71 -8.40
C GLU A 269 79.91 58.85 -9.25
N ALA A 270 80.05 58.03 -10.30
CA ALA A 270 81.16 58.13 -11.25
C ALA A 270 81.15 59.46 -12.01
N GLN A 271 79.96 59.92 -12.45
CA GLN A 271 79.78 61.23 -13.08
C GLN A 271 80.11 62.39 -12.14
N ALA A 272 79.68 62.31 -10.88
CA ALA A 272 80.00 63.30 -9.86
C ALA A 272 81.52 63.38 -9.61
N ARG A 273 82.20 62.23 -9.49
CA ARG A 273 83.67 62.19 -9.39
C ARG A 273 84.35 62.74 -10.63
N ALA A 274 83.86 62.43 -11.83
CA ALA A 274 84.40 62.97 -13.07
C ALA A 274 84.26 64.51 -13.11
N ALA A 275 83.12 65.06 -12.69
CA ALA A 275 82.91 66.50 -12.59
C ALA A 275 83.83 67.15 -11.54
N GLU A 276 84.06 66.52 -10.39
CA GLU A 276 84.99 67.00 -9.38
C GLU A 276 86.44 67.01 -9.89
N LEU A 277 86.85 65.94 -10.59
CA LEU A 277 88.16 65.85 -11.22
C LEU A 277 88.32 66.90 -12.32
N GLN A 278 87.29 67.12 -13.15
CA GLN A 278 87.32 68.17 -14.16
C GLN A 278 87.50 69.55 -13.54
N LYS A 279 86.78 69.85 -12.45
CA LYS A 279 86.95 71.11 -11.71
C LYS A 279 88.38 71.27 -11.19
N LYS A 280 88.98 70.21 -10.65
CA LYS A 280 90.38 70.21 -10.20
C LYS A 280 91.35 70.48 -11.36
N VAL A 281 91.08 69.90 -12.55
CA VAL A 281 91.86 70.18 -13.76
C VAL A 281 91.72 71.66 -14.14
N ASP A 282 90.49 72.19 -14.17
CA ASP A 282 90.23 73.59 -14.51
C ASP A 282 90.92 74.55 -13.51
N ASP A 283 90.89 74.24 -12.20
CA ASP A 283 91.56 75.00 -11.15
C ASP A 283 93.09 74.99 -11.34
N VAL A 284 93.68 73.85 -11.69
CA VAL A 284 95.12 73.72 -12.00
C VAL A 284 95.48 74.49 -13.27
N GLU A 285 94.68 74.36 -14.34
CA GLU A 285 94.88 75.11 -15.57
C GLU A 285 94.83 76.61 -15.33
N LYS A 286 93.90 77.05 -14.48
CA LYS A 286 93.78 78.44 -14.06
C LYS A 286 95.01 78.90 -13.28
N ASP A 287 95.49 78.11 -12.30
CA ASP A 287 96.66 78.46 -11.51
C ASP A 287 97.95 78.55 -12.37
N ILE A 288 98.09 77.62 -13.32
CA ILE A 288 99.14 77.68 -14.34
C ILE A 288 99.04 78.97 -15.16
N ARG A 289 97.85 79.31 -15.64
CA ARG A 289 97.61 80.47 -16.49
C ARG A 289 97.79 81.81 -15.76
N ASP A 290 97.29 81.90 -14.55
CA ASP A 290 97.13 83.17 -13.83
C ASP A 290 98.30 83.45 -12.87
N SER A 291 98.98 82.41 -12.37
CA SER A 291 100.12 82.57 -11.45
C SER A 291 101.44 82.17 -12.11
N ILE A 292 101.54 80.94 -12.61
CA ILE A 292 102.84 80.38 -13.03
C ILE A 292 103.36 81.04 -14.30
N ILE A 293 102.51 81.19 -15.33
CA ILE A 293 102.91 81.81 -16.60
C ILE A 293 103.33 83.28 -16.38
N PRO A 294 102.57 84.13 -15.66
CA PRO A 294 102.98 85.51 -15.41
C PRO A 294 104.26 85.63 -14.60
N ASP A 295 104.46 84.78 -13.58
CA ASP A 295 105.71 84.75 -12.81
C ASP A 295 106.90 84.38 -13.69
N LEU A 296 106.76 83.34 -14.53
CA LEU A 296 107.80 82.97 -15.51
C LEU A 296 108.06 84.10 -16.50
N GLN A 297 107.03 84.78 -17.00
CA GLN A 297 107.19 85.94 -17.88
C GLN A 297 107.94 87.08 -17.18
N LYS A 298 107.63 87.35 -15.91
CA LYS A 298 108.31 88.36 -15.09
C LYS A 298 109.78 88.01 -14.87
N THR A 299 110.09 86.75 -14.58
CA THR A 299 111.48 86.26 -14.49
C THR A 299 112.22 86.40 -15.82
N ILE A 300 111.58 86.05 -16.95
CA ILE A 300 112.16 86.21 -18.30
C ILE A 300 112.44 87.70 -18.60
N VAL A 301 111.53 88.60 -18.25
CA VAL A 301 111.74 90.06 -18.41
C VAL A 301 112.89 90.55 -17.53
N GLY A 302 112.97 90.09 -16.28
CA GLY A 302 114.10 90.37 -15.39
C GLY A 302 115.43 89.93 -16.00
N LEU A 303 115.52 88.69 -16.47
CA LEU A 303 116.71 88.16 -17.14
C LEU A 303 117.06 88.94 -18.42
N LYS A 304 116.07 89.36 -19.23
CA LYS A 304 116.31 90.21 -20.41
C LYS A 304 116.87 91.59 -20.05
N ASN A 305 116.39 92.18 -18.96
CA ASN A 305 116.92 93.46 -18.48
C ASN A 305 118.35 93.32 -17.95
N ASP A 306 118.66 92.24 -17.24
CA ASP A 306 120.03 91.95 -16.80
C ASP A 306 120.97 91.72 -17.99
N ILE A 307 120.53 90.96 -19.00
CA ILE A 307 121.27 90.78 -20.26
C ILE A 307 121.51 92.14 -20.93
N SER A 308 120.50 93.01 -21.01
CA SER A 308 120.63 94.34 -21.61
C SER A 308 121.59 95.23 -20.81
N GLY A 309 121.59 95.12 -19.47
CA GLY A 309 122.57 95.77 -18.59
C GLY A 309 123.99 95.26 -18.82
N HIS A 310 124.17 93.96 -19.03
CA HIS A 310 125.45 93.38 -19.41
C HIS A 310 125.89 93.79 -20.82
N GLU A 311 124.98 93.90 -21.78
CA GLU A 311 125.27 94.41 -23.13
C GLU A 311 125.71 95.89 -23.10
N ALA A 312 125.09 96.72 -22.25
CA ALA A 312 125.50 98.11 -22.04
C ALA A 312 126.89 98.21 -21.38
N LEU A 313 127.23 97.31 -20.45
CA LEU A 313 128.58 97.21 -19.88
C LEU A 313 129.61 96.79 -20.94
N ILE A 314 129.26 95.89 -21.85
CA ILE A 314 130.11 95.49 -22.98
C ILE A 314 130.32 96.66 -23.95
N GLU A 315 129.30 97.49 -24.22
CA GLU A 315 129.43 98.73 -25.01
C GLU A 315 130.35 99.77 -24.35
N ILE A 316 130.28 99.93 -23.02
CA ILE A 316 131.17 100.82 -22.26
C ILE A 316 132.63 100.31 -22.31
N LEU A 317 132.82 99.00 -22.17
CA LEU A 317 134.14 98.37 -22.31
C LEU A 317 134.72 98.56 -23.72
N LYS A 318 133.91 98.42 -24.77
CA LYS A 318 134.31 98.71 -26.16
C LYS A 318 134.67 100.19 -26.39
N LYS A 319 134.10 101.12 -25.63
CA LYS A 319 134.42 102.55 -25.68
C LYS A 319 135.73 102.93 -24.97
N HIS A 320 136.28 102.05 -24.13
CA HIS A 320 137.56 102.25 -23.44
C HIS A 320 138.74 101.55 -24.14
N GLU A 321 138.51 100.97 -25.32
CA GLU A 321 139.52 100.28 -26.16
C GLU A 321 140.07 101.13 -27.33
N LYS A 322 139.87 102.46 -27.34
CA LYS A 322 140.44 103.39 -28.33
C LYS A 322 140.88 104.70 -27.70
#